data_AF-A0A3A9B9N0-F1
#
_entry.id   AF-A0A3A9B9N0-F1
#
_cell.length_a   1.000
_cell.length_b   1.000
_cell.length_c   1.000
_cell.angle_alpha   90.00
_cell.angle_beta   90.00
_cell.angle_gamma   90.00
#
_symmetry.space_group_name_H-M   'P 1'
#
loop_
_entity.id
_entity.type
_entity.pdbx_description
1 polymer ?
#
loop_
_entity_poly.entity_id
_entity_poly.type
_entity_poly.pdbx_seq_one_letter_code
_entity_poly.pdbx_strand_id
1 'polypeptide(L)' 'MTEKEKFLSLKSYEEFDRRRQEFQTLKFDKEIVDHMSKIFPKPSGISEELYKTPRSQGRSIGL' A
#
# COMPACT_ATOMS: atom_id res chain seq x y z
N MET A 1 16.57 17.65 12.49
CA MET A 1 16.06 16.30 12.18
C MET A 1 15.77 16.20 10.71
N THR A 2 16.24 15.13 10.08
CA THR A 2 15.97 14.80 8.68
C THR A 2 14.57 14.21 8.50
N GLU A 3 14.05 14.24 7.27
CA GLU A 3 12.76 13.65 6.91
C GLU A 3 12.73 12.14 7.21
N LYS A 4 13.87 11.47 7.05
CA LYS A 4 14.09 10.06 7.40
C LYS A 4 13.94 9.82 8.90
N GLU A 5 14.60 10.61 9.75
CA GLU A 5 14.48 10.47 11.21
C GLU A 5 13.05 10.71 11.69
N LYS A 6 12.38 11.73 11.12
CA LYS A 6 10.97 12.03 11.39
C LYS A 6 10.01 10.90 11.00
N PHE A 7 10.37 10.10 9.99
CA PHE A 7 9.57 8.96 9.54
C PHE A 7 9.80 7.76 10.46
N LEU A 8 11.06 7.46 10.78
CA LEU A 8 11.43 6.35 11.66
C LEU A 8 10.93 6.54 13.10
N SER A 9 10.62 7.78 13.52
CA SER A 9 10.02 8.06 14.83
C SER A 9 8.52 7.76 14.90
N LEU A 10 7.84 7.56 13.77
CA LEU A 10 6.40 7.29 13.74
C LEU A 10 6.10 5.91 14.34
N LYS A 11 5.07 5.81 15.18
CA LYS A 11 4.70 4.54 15.83
C LYS A 11 3.49 3.86 15.19
N SER A 12 2.70 4.59 14.41
CA SER A 12 1.52 4.05 13.75
C SER A 12 1.31 4.64 12.36
N TYR A 13 0.53 3.95 11.54
CA TYR A 13 0.08 4.46 10.25
C TYR A 13 -0.72 5.76 10.37
N GLU A 14 -1.50 5.95 11.43
CA GLU A 14 -2.29 7.20 11.61
C GLU A 14 -1.40 8.43 11.76
N GLU A 15 -0.27 8.31 12.44
CA GLU A 15 0.70 9.42 12.55
C GLU A 15 1.35 9.74 11.20
N PHE A 16 1.61 8.71 10.40
CA PHE A 16 2.07 8.89 9.02
C PHE A 16 1.02 9.60 8.17
N ASP A 17 -0.23 9.16 8.21
CA ASP A 17 -1.32 9.66 7.37
C ASP A 17 -1.58 11.16 7.60
N ARG A 18 -1.61 11.59 8.87
CA ARG A 18 -1.75 13.01 9.25
C ARG A 18 -0.62 13.90 8.73
N ARG A 19 0.56 13.33 8.54
CA ARG A 19 1.79 14.03 8.14
C ARG A 19 2.26 13.62 6.75
N ARG A 20 1.40 12.99 5.96
CA ARG A 20 1.77 12.37 4.68
C ARG A 20 2.43 13.37 3.71
N GLN A 21 2.01 14.64 3.76
CA GLN A 21 2.61 15.70 2.95
C GLN A 21 4.07 16.01 3.31
N GLU A 22 4.49 15.81 4.57
CA GLU A 22 5.88 16.03 5.00
C GLU A 22 6.85 14.99 4.42
N PHE A 23 6.35 13.86 3.93
CA PHE A 23 7.16 12.74 3.44
C PHE A 23 7.08 12.55 1.93
N GLN A 24 6.54 13.52 1.19
CA GLN A 24 6.35 13.40 -0.25
C GLN A 24 7.68 13.30 -1.02
N THR A 25 8.74 13.87 -0.45
CA THR A 25 10.10 13.86 -1.00
C THR A 25 10.97 12.74 -0.42
N LEU A 26 10.43 11.91 0.47
CA LEU A 26 11.19 10.90 1.19
C LEU A 26 11.63 9.79 0.22
N LYS A 27 12.95 9.52 0.20
CA LYS A 27 13.48 8.38 -0.52
C LYS A 27 13.25 7.09 0.26
N PHE A 28 12.77 6.06 -0.43
CA PHE A 28 12.51 4.74 0.14
C PHE A 28 13.79 3.91 0.21
N ASP A 29 14.60 4.15 1.24
CA ASP A 29 15.73 3.29 1.59
C ASP A 29 15.25 2.01 2.30
N LYS A 30 16.15 1.01 2.41
CA LYS A 30 15.84 -0.28 3.06
C LYS A 30 15.24 -0.12 4.46
N GLU A 31 15.74 0.83 5.25
CA GLU A 31 15.25 1.11 6.60
C GLU A 31 13.84 1.71 6.61
N ILE A 32 13.52 2.60 5.67
CA ILE A 32 12.19 3.19 5.53
C ILE A 32 11.18 2.10 5.18
N VAL A 33 11.53 1.22 4.24
CA VAL A 33 10.68 0.12 3.80
C VAL A 33 10.43 -0.89 4.93
N ASP A 34 11.46 -1.24 5.71
CA ASP A 34 11.30 -2.10 6.89
C ASP A 34 10.37 -1.48 7.93
N HIS A 35 10.54 -0.18 8.21
CA HIS A 35 9.69 0.54 9.16
C HIS A 35 8.24 0.67 8.66
N MET A 36 8.04 0.93 7.37
CA MET A 36 6.72 0.91 6.74
C MET A 36 6.03 -0.43 6.96
N SER A 37 6.74 -1.55 6.75
CA SER A 37 6.15 -2.88 6.98
C SER A 37 5.73 -3.15 8.43
N LYS A 38 6.25 -2.40 9.40
CA LYS A 38 5.88 -2.50 10.82
C LYS A 38 4.67 -1.64 11.17
N ILE A 39 4.61 -0.41 10.66
CA ILE A 39 3.55 0.55 11.02
C ILE A 39 2.32 0.46 10.11
N PHE A 40 2.46 0.00 8.87
CA PHE A 40 1.35 -0.14 7.93
C PHE A 40 0.54 -1.38 8.27
N PRO A 41 -0.81 -1.29 8.25
CA PRO A 41 -1.65 -2.45 8.46
C PRO A 41 -1.33 -3.49 7.39
N LYS A 42 -0.95 -4.70 7.83
CA LYS A 42 -0.79 -5.82 6.90
C LYS A 42 -2.18 -6.15 6.35
N PRO A 43 -2.35 -6.27 5.03
CA PRO A 43 -3.61 -6.73 4.47
C PRO A 43 -3.90 -8.14 5.01
N SER A 44 -4.84 -8.25 5.95
CA SER A 44 -5.25 -9.52 6.50
C SER A 44 -6.10 -10.26 5.46
N GLY A 45 -5.52 -11.26 4.81
CA GLY A 45 -6.29 -12.30 4.12
C GLY A 45 -7.05 -11.87 2.85
N ILE A 46 -6.51 -10.98 2.03
CA ILE A 46 -7.12 -10.68 0.72
C ILE A 46 -6.74 -11.80 -0.27
N SER A 47 -7.48 -12.91 -0.23
CA SER A 47 -7.57 -13.85 -1.35
C SER A 47 -8.67 -13.40 -2.32
N GLU A 48 -8.71 -12.11 -2.66
CA GLU A 48 -9.76 -11.55 -3.51
C GLU A 48 -9.21 -11.35 -4.91
N GLU A 49 -9.66 -12.20 -5.85
CA GLU A 49 -9.49 -11.99 -7.28
C GLU A 49 -10.20 -10.67 -7.68
N LEU A 50 -9.53 -9.53 -7.50
CA LEU A 50 -10.11 -8.19 -7.70
C LEU A 50 -10.53 -7.86 -9.14
N TYR A 51 -10.26 -8.75 -10.10
CA TYR A 51 -10.79 -8.66 -11.45
C TYR A 51 -11.10 -10.05 -12.03
N LYS A 52 -12.29 -10.60 -11.74
CA LYS A 52 -12.86 -11.59 -12.67
C LYS A 52 -13.30 -10.84 -13.92
N THR A 53 -12.58 -11.05 -15.02
CA THR A 53 -13.13 -10.78 -16.35
C THR A 53 -14.45 -11.55 -16.43
N PRO A 54 -15.61 -10.90 -16.64
CA PRO A 54 -16.81 -11.67 -16.96
C PRO A 54 -16.46 -12.48 -18.19
N ARG A 55 -16.54 -13.82 -18.11
CA ARG A 55 -16.48 -14.64 -19.31
C ARG A 55 -17.60 -14.09 -20.19
N SER A 56 -17.23 -13.42 -21.27
CA SER A 56 -18.17 -13.12 -22.33
C SER A 56 -18.79 -14.45 -22.68
N GLN A 57 -20.05 -14.63 -22.30
CA GLN A 57 -20.86 -15.76 -22.74
C GLN A 57 -20.98 -15.54 -24.24
N GLY A 58 -20.02 -16.11 -24.98
CA GLY A 58 -19.95 -16.08 -26.41
C GLY A 58 -21.29 -16.55 -26.92
N ARG A 59 -22.04 -15.60 -27.48
CA ARG A 59 -23.23 -15.84 -28.26
C ARG A 59 -22.88 -16.88 -29.31
N SER A 60 -23.29 -18.12 -29.11
CA SER A 60 -23.27 -19.13 -30.16
C SER A 60 -24.30 -18.69 -31.20
N ILE A 61 -23.83 -17.98 -32.23
CA ILE A 61 -24.50 -17.98 -33.53
C ILE A 61 -23.87 -19.14 -34.30
N GLY A 62 -24.65 -20.19 -34.53
CA GLY A 62 -24.26 -21.29 -35.43
C GLY A 62 -25.00 -22.59 -35.14
N LEU A 63 -26.24 -22.72 -35.64
CA LEU A 63 -26.64 -23.56 -36.78
C LEU A 63 -28.16 -23.48 -36.97
#